data_AF-A0AA43GXY4-F1
#
_entry.id   AF-A0AA43GXY4-F1
#
_cell.length_a   1.000
_cell.length_b   1.000
_cell.length_c   1.000
_cell.angle_alpha   90.00
_cell.angle_beta   90.00
_cell.angle_gamma   90.00
#
_symmetry.space_group_name_H-M   'P 1'
#
loop_
_entity.id
_entity.type
_entity.pdbx_description
1 polymer ?
#
loop_
_entity_poly.entity_id
_entity_poly.type
_entity_poly.pdbx_seq_one_letter_code
_entity_poly.pdbx_strand_id
1 'polypeptide(L)'
;MKFKQLLTTLIPFCLFGVSVSLVSPTNAQIGSHTSTYSPKRFDFALIGDIPYDERQEVEYEKLITDINKSRVHFVIHDGDFKSGSSLCSDELFADRLESFQEFRYPLIYIFGDNEWTDCHRTAAGGYDPIERLEKLRSMFTPGNVSFGRRKITLNRQSNNPVYSKFRENLHWTHGDVFFTGIHVVGSNNNLGRNAENDVEYAERNDANLAWLRESFVIAKNNDNLGMVIVIHANPDDFRVAANAENNGFKDFIDALKVELEDYNKPVMLVHGDSHYFRIDKPLNNSLGRIIPNFTRVETFGSPNVHWLRVTVDPRNPNLFEVNQEILE
;
A
#
# COMPACT_ATOMS: atom_id res chain seq x y z
N MET A 1 22.01 -29.18 98.30
CA MET A 1 22.19 -27.75 98.61
C MET A 1 21.14 -26.95 97.84
N LYS A 2 20.20 -26.32 98.59
CA LYS A 2 19.24 -25.23 98.25
C LYS A 2 18.37 -25.38 96.98
N PHE A 3 17.12 -25.85 97.05
CA PHE A 3 15.82 -25.20 97.41
C PHE A 3 15.38 -23.99 96.55
N LYS A 4 14.24 -24.17 95.83
CA LYS A 4 13.09 -23.24 95.68
C LYS A 4 12.09 -23.87 94.68
N GLN A 5 10.99 -24.49 95.15
CA GLN A 5 9.66 -23.95 95.50
C GLN A 5 8.68 -23.85 94.32
N LEU A 6 7.53 -24.52 94.52
CA LEU A 6 6.31 -24.63 93.72
C LEU A 6 5.76 -23.28 93.24
N LEU A 7 5.00 -23.30 92.13
CA LEU A 7 3.62 -22.78 92.16
C LEU A 7 2.76 -23.43 91.06
N THR A 8 1.63 -23.98 91.50
CA THR A 8 0.52 -24.55 90.74
C THR A 8 -0.38 -23.44 90.19
N THR A 9 -0.75 -23.50 88.91
CA THR A 9 -1.84 -22.71 88.34
C THR A 9 -2.63 -23.56 87.36
N LEU A 10 -3.87 -23.91 87.75
CA LEU A 10 -4.89 -24.50 86.89
C LEU A 10 -5.49 -23.39 86.00
N ILE A 11 -5.53 -23.61 84.69
CA ILE A 11 -6.26 -22.78 83.73
C ILE A 11 -7.36 -23.64 83.09
N PRO A 12 -8.63 -23.18 83.02
CA PRO A 12 -9.73 -23.97 82.48
C PRO A 12 -9.66 -24.03 80.94
N PHE A 13 -9.88 -25.22 80.38
CA PHE A 13 -10.08 -25.45 78.95
C PHE A 13 -11.43 -24.89 78.52
N CYS A 14 -11.43 -23.75 77.80
CA CYS A 14 -12.58 -23.31 77.01
C CYS A 14 -12.59 -24.05 75.67
N LEU A 15 -13.55 -24.96 75.48
CA LEU A 15 -13.88 -25.57 74.20
C LEU A 15 -14.51 -24.51 73.28
N PHE A 16 -13.75 -23.99 72.31
CA PHE A 16 -14.31 -23.29 71.15
C PHE A 16 -14.71 -24.33 70.09
N GLY A 17 -16.02 -24.49 69.89
CA GLY A 17 -16.55 -25.25 68.76
C GLY A 17 -16.30 -24.48 67.46
N VAL A 18 -15.49 -25.05 66.57
CA VAL A 18 -15.31 -24.56 65.21
C VAL A 18 -16.43 -25.15 64.34
N SER A 19 -17.39 -24.31 63.96
CA SER A 19 -18.37 -24.62 62.92
C SER A 19 -17.67 -24.56 61.55
N VAL A 20 -17.42 -25.73 60.95
CA VAL A 20 -16.93 -25.83 59.57
C VAL A 20 -18.11 -25.68 58.63
N SER A 21 -18.27 -24.48 58.06
CA SER A 21 -19.18 -24.24 56.95
C SER A 21 -18.55 -24.77 55.66
N LEU A 22 -19.09 -25.87 55.13
CA LEU A 22 -18.74 -26.37 53.80
C LEU A 22 -19.26 -25.40 52.73
N VAL A 23 -18.38 -24.56 52.20
CA VAL A 23 -18.65 -23.75 51.01
C VAL A 23 -18.35 -24.63 49.79
N SER A 24 -19.38 -25.02 49.05
CA SER A 24 -19.23 -25.72 47.78
C SER A 24 -18.42 -24.85 46.81
N PRO A 25 -17.40 -25.39 46.12
CA PRO A 25 -16.71 -24.64 45.07
C PRO A 25 -17.67 -24.48 43.90
N THR A 26 -18.23 -23.28 43.74
CA THR A 26 -18.82 -22.87 42.46
C THR A 26 -17.71 -22.90 41.42
N ASN A 27 -17.80 -23.85 40.48
CA ASN A 27 -17.04 -23.82 39.23
C ASN A 27 -17.38 -22.51 38.51
N ALA A 28 -16.57 -21.48 38.72
CA ALA A 28 -16.53 -20.32 37.83
C ALA A 28 -15.93 -20.82 36.51
N GLN A 29 -16.80 -21.13 35.54
CA GLN A 29 -16.37 -21.22 34.15
C GLN A 29 -15.79 -19.85 33.79
N ILE A 30 -14.46 -19.79 33.68
CA ILE A 30 -13.78 -18.71 32.98
C ILE A 30 -14.21 -18.87 31.52
N GLY A 31 -15.29 -18.20 31.14
CA GLY A 31 -15.64 -18.04 29.74
C GLY A 31 -14.47 -17.35 29.07
N SER A 32 -13.71 -18.08 28.25
CA SER A 32 -12.81 -17.46 27.30
C SER A 32 -13.70 -16.68 26.32
N HIS A 33 -13.97 -15.42 26.63
CA HIS A 33 -14.45 -14.47 25.65
C HIS A 33 -13.31 -14.24 24.66
N THR A 34 -13.08 -15.21 23.76
CA THR A 34 -12.47 -14.94 22.48
C THR A 34 -13.46 -14.03 21.76
N SER A 35 -13.27 -12.71 21.91
CA SER A 35 -13.79 -11.75 20.96
C SER A 35 -13.38 -12.28 19.58
N THR A 36 -14.32 -12.84 18.83
CA THR A 36 -14.09 -13.24 17.45
C THR A 36 -13.81 -11.96 16.69
N TYR A 37 -12.53 -11.65 16.49
CA TYR A 37 -12.12 -10.56 15.63
C TYR A 37 -12.75 -10.83 14.25
N SER A 38 -13.61 -9.92 13.81
CA SER A 38 -14.22 -9.97 12.50
C SER A 38 -13.74 -8.75 11.74
N PRO A 39 -12.96 -8.96 10.65
CA PRO A 39 -12.53 -7.89 9.78
C PRO A 39 -13.73 -7.05 9.34
N LYS A 40 -13.61 -5.72 9.42
CA LYS A 40 -14.71 -4.79 9.09
C LYS A 40 -14.60 -4.32 7.65
N ARG A 41 -15.76 -4.15 7.00
CA ARG A 41 -15.88 -3.48 5.71
C ARG A 41 -15.33 -2.06 5.79
N PHE A 42 -14.54 -1.65 4.79
CA PHE A 42 -14.03 -0.29 4.66
C PHE A 42 -13.89 0.11 3.20
N ASP A 43 -13.82 1.43 2.95
CA ASP A 43 -13.65 1.98 1.62
C ASP A 43 -12.35 2.80 1.53
N PHE A 44 -11.69 2.79 0.37
CA PHE A 44 -10.60 3.70 0.02
C PHE A 44 -10.79 4.27 -1.39
N ALA A 45 -10.11 5.38 -1.69
CA ALA A 45 -10.16 6.04 -2.99
C ALA A 45 -8.90 5.74 -3.80
N LEU A 46 -9.05 5.56 -5.12
CA LEU A 46 -7.96 5.49 -6.09
C LEU A 46 -8.04 6.65 -7.08
N ILE A 47 -6.89 7.27 -7.34
CA ILE A 47 -6.67 8.34 -8.31
C ILE A 47 -5.30 8.16 -8.98
N GLY A 48 -5.11 8.80 -10.12
CA GLY A 48 -3.91 8.67 -10.95
C GLY A 48 -3.93 9.60 -12.15
N ASP A 49 -2.77 9.89 -12.72
CA ASP A 49 -2.64 10.52 -14.05
C ASP A 49 -3.36 11.87 -14.20
N ILE A 50 -3.41 12.64 -13.11
CA ILE A 50 -4.10 13.94 -13.01
C ILE A 50 -3.42 14.81 -11.95
N PRO A 51 -3.43 16.14 -12.09
CA PRO A 51 -3.87 16.92 -13.25
C PRO A 51 -2.75 17.14 -14.29
N TYR A 52 -3.09 17.12 -15.57
CA TYR A 52 -2.17 17.29 -16.70
C TYR A 52 -2.26 18.66 -17.37
N ASP A 53 -3.37 19.38 -17.22
CA ASP A 53 -3.59 20.71 -17.79
C ASP A 53 -4.35 21.64 -16.82
N GLU A 54 -4.39 22.93 -17.14
CA GLU A 54 -5.02 23.97 -16.30
C GLU A 54 -6.50 23.71 -16.01
N ARG A 55 -7.24 23.10 -16.95
CA ARG A 55 -8.65 22.75 -16.72
C ARG A 55 -8.73 21.65 -15.66
N GLN A 56 -7.84 20.67 -15.74
CA GLN A 56 -7.81 19.58 -14.78
C GLN A 56 -7.35 20.00 -13.40
N GLU A 57 -6.55 21.05 -13.24
CA GLU A 57 -6.25 21.64 -11.91
C GLU A 57 -7.56 22.00 -11.18
N VAL A 58 -8.45 22.70 -11.88
CA VAL A 58 -9.76 23.12 -11.33
C VAL A 58 -10.64 21.90 -11.03
N GLU A 59 -10.60 20.88 -11.87
CA GLU A 59 -11.33 19.63 -11.62
C GLU A 59 -10.71 18.81 -10.48
N TYR A 60 -9.39 18.88 -10.29
CA TYR A 60 -8.69 18.20 -9.22
C TYR A 60 -9.04 18.79 -7.84
N GLU A 61 -9.22 20.11 -7.74
CA GLU A 61 -9.77 20.76 -6.53
C GLU A 61 -11.18 20.25 -6.19
N LYS A 62 -12.03 20.07 -7.22
CA LYS A 62 -13.37 19.48 -7.05
C LYS A 62 -13.28 18.02 -6.62
N LEU A 63 -12.36 17.25 -7.21
CA LEU A 63 -12.08 15.86 -6.85
C LEU A 63 -11.68 15.73 -5.38
N ILE A 64 -10.74 16.56 -4.92
CA ILE A 64 -10.32 16.61 -3.52
C ILE A 64 -11.52 16.91 -2.63
N THR A 65 -12.34 17.89 -3.01
CA THR A 65 -13.56 18.28 -2.27
C THR A 65 -14.56 17.13 -2.17
N ASP A 66 -14.77 16.38 -3.26
CA ASP A 66 -15.69 15.25 -3.30
C ASP A 66 -15.20 14.08 -2.43
N ILE A 67 -13.92 13.70 -2.57
CA ILE A 67 -13.30 12.67 -1.72
C ILE A 67 -13.33 13.07 -0.24
N ASN A 68 -13.13 14.35 0.08
CA ASN A 68 -13.17 14.85 1.45
C ASN A 68 -14.57 14.79 2.10
N LYS A 69 -15.63 14.84 1.28
CA LYS A 69 -17.03 14.62 1.70
C LYS A 69 -17.37 13.13 1.76
N SER A 70 -16.70 12.32 0.95
CA SER A 70 -16.82 10.87 0.97
C SER A 70 -16.30 10.25 2.26
N ARG A 71 -16.89 9.10 2.66
CA ARG A 71 -16.43 8.32 3.83
C ARG A 71 -15.45 7.24 3.37
N VAL A 72 -14.18 7.61 3.22
CA VAL A 72 -13.07 6.67 2.91
C VAL A 72 -12.08 6.62 4.07
N HIS A 73 -11.20 5.61 4.08
CA HIS A 73 -10.16 5.45 5.11
C HIS A 73 -8.84 6.08 4.70
N PHE A 74 -8.53 6.07 3.40
CA PHE A 74 -7.36 6.68 2.79
C PHE A 74 -7.57 6.82 1.27
N VAL A 75 -6.66 7.54 0.63
CA VAL A 75 -6.56 7.77 -0.81
C VAL A 75 -5.22 7.20 -1.29
N ILE A 76 -5.20 6.52 -2.43
CA ILE A 76 -3.98 6.10 -3.12
C ILE A 76 -3.91 6.88 -4.44
N HIS A 77 -2.77 7.53 -4.68
CA HIS A 77 -2.41 8.15 -5.94
C HIS A 77 -1.32 7.30 -6.60
N ASP A 78 -1.61 6.71 -7.75
CA ASP A 78 -0.75 5.70 -8.39
C ASP A 78 0.28 6.25 -9.40
N GLY A 79 0.36 7.57 -9.54
CA GLY A 79 1.47 8.28 -10.17
C GLY A 79 0.99 9.40 -11.07
N ASP A 80 1.92 10.09 -11.72
CA ASP A 80 1.68 11.14 -12.69
C ASP A 80 0.76 12.27 -12.20
N PHE A 81 1.24 13.05 -11.22
CA PHE A 81 0.59 14.30 -10.78
C PHE A 81 0.74 15.45 -11.78
N LYS A 82 1.39 15.22 -12.92
CA LYS A 82 1.63 16.18 -14.00
C LYS A 82 1.67 15.44 -15.33
N SER A 83 1.46 16.17 -16.43
CA SER A 83 1.67 15.62 -17.77
C SER A 83 3.14 15.44 -18.11
N GLY A 84 3.46 14.55 -19.04
CA GLY A 84 4.81 14.40 -19.59
C GLY A 84 5.33 15.61 -20.39
N SER A 85 4.54 16.68 -20.52
CA SER A 85 4.92 17.94 -21.16
C SER A 85 4.97 19.13 -20.20
N SER A 86 4.45 19.00 -18.98
CA SER A 86 4.57 20.03 -17.95
C SER A 86 6.00 20.07 -17.41
N LEU A 87 6.48 21.25 -17.02
CA LEU A 87 7.86 21.42 -16.50
C LEU A 87 8.10 20.53 -15.28
N CYS A 88 9.25 19.85 -15.23
CA CYS A 88 9.68 19.15 -14.01
C CYS A 88 10.39 20.08 -13.02
N SER A 89 9.83 21.28 -12.82
CA SER A 89 10.45 22.28 -11.95
C SER A 89 10.18 22.00 -10.48
N ASP A 90 11.04 22.52 -9.61
CA ASP A 90 10.89 22.41 -8.16
C ASP A 90 9.60 23.07 -7.67
N GLU A 91 9.18 24.16 -8.32
CA GLU A 91 7.95 24.89 -8.03
C GLU A 91 6.72 24.03 -8.30
N LEU A 92 6.64 23.37 -9.47
CA LEU A 92 5.52 22.48 -9.76
C LEU A 92 5.44 21.33 -8.74
N PHE A 93 6.58 20.75 -8.37
CA PHE A 93 6.60 19.68 -7.36
C PHE A 93 6.14 20.18 -5.98
N ALA A 94 6.52 21.40 -5.61
CA ALA A 94 6.08 22.01 -4.36
C ALA A 94 4.56 22.28 -4.36
N ASP A 95 4.03 22.82 -5.45
CA ASP A 95 2.60 23.09 -5.62
C ASP A 95 1.77 21.79 -5.49
N ARG A 96 2.22 20.70 -6.13
CA ARG A 96 1.57 19.38 -6.04
C ARG A 96 1.62 18.79 -4.64
N LEU A 97 2.75 18.96 -3.96
CA LEU A 97 2.90 18.52 -2.58
C LEU A 97 1.95 19.28 -1.64
N GLU A 98 1.66 20.56 -1.92
CA GLU A 98 0.66 21.33 -1.19
C GLU A 98 -0.75 20.78 -1.41
N SER A 99 -1.15 20.53 -2.66
CA SER A 99 -2.45 19.91 -2.97
C SER A 99 -2.64 18.55 -2.27
N PHE A 100 -1.58 17.76 -2.15
CA PHE A 100 -1.61 16.49 -1.41
C PHE A 100 -1.94 16.67 0.09
N GLN A 101 -1.67 17.83 0.69
CA GLN A 101 -2.05 18.13 2.08
C GLN A 101 -3.51 18.54 2.24
N GLU A 102 -4.24 18.80 1.16
CA GLU A 102 -5.64 19.22 1.21
C GLU A 102 -6.59 18.06 1.48
N PHE A 103 -6.18 16.82 1.19
CA PHE A 103 -6.93 15.63 1.54
C PHE A 103 -7.14 15.54 3.06
N ARG A 104 -8.38 15.37 3.49
CA ARG A 104 -8.78 15.12 4.88
C ARG A 104 -8.26 13.77 5.38
N TYR A 105 -8.18 12.80 4.48
CA TYR A 105 -7.76 11.43 4.74
C TYR A 105 -6.27 11.26 4.44
N PRO A 106 -5.64 10.19 4.96
CA PRO A 106 -4.29 9.80 4.53
C PRO A 106 -4.22 9.66 3.02
N LEU A 107 -3.22 10.30 2.40
CA LEU A 107 -2.90 10.13 0.99
C LEU A 107 -1.56 9.38 0.88
N ILE A 108 -1.61 8.22 0.22
CA ILE A 108 -0.45 7.43 -0.14
C ILE A 108 -0.17 7.71 -1.62
N TYR A 109 1.08 8.02 -1.95
CA TYR A 109 1.50 8.34 -3.31
C TYR A 109 2.69 7.45 -3.70
N ILE A 110 2.66 6.94 -4.93
CA ILE A 110 3.80 6.34 -5.62
C ILE A 110 4.14 7.17 -6.85
N PHE A 111 5.38 7.08 -7.34
CA PHE A 111 5.83 7.91 -8.46
C PHE A 111 5.37 7.33 -9.80
N GLY A 112 5.06 8.20 -10.76
CA GLY A 112 4.91 7.85 -12.17
C GLY A 112 6.14 8.24 -12.99
N ASP A 113 6.08 8.10 -14.31
CA ASP A 113 7.18 8.52 -15.20
C ASP A 113 7.22 10.02 -15.46
N ASN A 114 6.07 10.70 -15.46
CA ASN A 114 6.02 12.10 -15.82
C ASN A 114 6.80 13.00 -14.88
N GLU A 115 6.98 12.61 -13.63
CA GLU A 115 7.71 13.38 -12.64
C GLU A 115 9.23 13.19 -12.67
N TRP A 116 9.75 12.23 -13.43
CA TRP A 116 11.21 12.06 -13.53
C TRP A 116 11.69 11.44 -14.84
N THR A 117 11.25 10.24 -15.24
CA THR A 117 11.81 9.61 -16.44
C THR A 117 11.51 10.44 -17.68
N ASP A 118 10.37 11.13 -17.76
CA ASP A 118 10.01 11.97 -18.91
C ASP A 118 10.59 13.39 -18.87
N CYS A 119 11.25 13.78 -17.78
CA CYS A 119 11.74 15.14 -17.61
C CYS A 119 12.83 15.56 -18.59
N HIS A 120 13.49 14.59 -19.25
CA HIS A 120 14.42 14.82 -20.36
C HIS A 120 13.77 15.43 -21.60
N ARG A 121 12.44 15.35 -21.74
CA ARG A 121 11.72 15.92 -22.87
C ARG A 121 11.88 17.43 -22.89
N THR A 122 12.09 18.01 -24.06
CA THR A 122 12.23 19.48 -24.21
C THR A 122 11.02 20.23 -23.66
N ALA A 123 9.80 19.71 -23.86
CA ALA A 123 8.58 20.32 -23.32
C ALA A 123 8.55 20.31 -21.78
N ALA A 124 9.06 19.25 -21.15
CA ALA A 124 9.19 19.15 -19.70
C ALA A 124 10.36 19.96 -19.12
N GLY A 125 11.10 20.69 -19.96
CA GLY A 125 12.23 21.55 -19.57
C GLY A 125 13.61 20.93 -19.76
N GLY A 126 13.71 19.69 -20.25
CA GLY A 126 14.99 19.04 -20.54
C GLY A 126 15.86 18.77 -19.32
N TYR A 127 15.24 18.46 -18.17
CA TYR A 127 15.93 18.11 -16.94
C TYR A 127 16.57 16.72 -17.03
N ASP A 128 17.55 16.47 -16.16
CA ASP A 128 18.13 15.14 -15.97
C ASP A 128 17.16 14.24 -15.17
N PRO A 129 16.69 13.11 -15.73
CA PRO A 129 15.81 12.18 -15.03
C PRO A 129 16.34 11.64 -13.70
N ILE A 130 17.64 11.36 -13.59
CA ILE A 130 18.23 10.78 -12.37
C ILE A 130 18.25 11.81 -11.26
N GLU A 131 18.59 13.05 -11.60
CA GLU A 131 18.52 14.17 -10.67
C GLU A 131 17.08 14.44 -10.23
N ARG A 132 16.11 14.40 -11.16
CA ARG A 132 14.67 14.56 -10.82
C ARG A 132 14.16 13.43 -9.92
N LEU A 133 14.60 12.19 -10.11
CA LEU A 133 14.26 11.08 -9.20
C LEU A 133 14.76 11.34 -7.77
N GLU A 134 16.00 11.80 -7.61
CA GLU A 134 16.54 12.16 -6.29
C GLU A 134 15.77 13.34 -5.68
N LYS A 135 15.37 14.32 -6.50
CA LYS A 135 14.50 15.41 -6.06
C LYS A 135 13.16 14.89 -5.54
N LEU A 136 12.49 13.99 -6.27
CA LEU A 136 11.24 13.36 -5.84
C LEU A 136 11.40 12.61 -4.53
N ARG A 137 12.44 11.79 -4.38
CA ARG A 137 12.73 11.08 -3.12
C ARG A 137 12.86 12.07 -1.96
N SER A 138 13.59 13.17 -2.16
CA SER A 138 13.79 14.19 -1.13
C SER A 138 12.49 14.89 -0.68
N MET A 139 11.59 15.19 -1.62
CA MET A 139 10.37 15.95 -1.35
C MET A 139 9.20 15.05 -0.91
N PHE A 140 9.04 13.90 -1.56
CA PHE A 140 7.86 13.05 -1.42
C PHE A 140 8.08 11.81 -0.56
N THR A 141 9.33 11.50 -0.16
CA THR A 141 9.62 10.41 0.79
C THR A 141 10.48 10.86 2.00
N PRO A 142 10.26 12.05 2.58
CA PRO A 142 11.13 12.58 3.64
C PRO A 142 11.10 11.72 4.92
N GLY A 143 10.06 10.91 5.12
CA GLY A 143 9.94 9.98 6.23
C GLY A 143 8.87 8.92 6.02
N ASN A 144 8.45 8.28 7.11
CA ASN A 144 7.60 7.09 7.12
C ASN A 144 6.12 7.42 7.41
N VAL A 145 5.64 8.60 6.99
CA VAL A 145 4.26 9.04 7.19
C VAL A 145 3.62 9.42 5.87
N SER A 146 2.34 9.12 5.71
CA SER A 146 1.54 9.52 4.54
C SER A 146 1.32 11.04 4.47
N PHE A 147 0.86 11.52 3.31
CA PHE A 147 0.33 12.87 3.15
C PHE A 147 -1.13 12.96 3.64
N GLY A 148 -1.75 14.12 3.41
CA GLY A 148 -3.06 14.46 3.92
C GLY A 148 -3.04 14.94 5.37
N ARG A 149 -4.17 15.52 5.80
CA ARG A 149 -4.34 16.08 7.15
C ARG A 149 -4.33 15.01 8.24
N ARG A 150 -4.90 13.84 7.94
CA ARG A 150 -4.78 12.63 8.76
C ARG A 150 -3.67 11.79 8.18
N LYS A 151 -2.82 11.22 9.03
CA LYS A 151 -1.65 10.46 8.59
C LYS A 151 -1.66 9.05 9.12
N ILE A 152 -1.13 8.13 8.33
CA ILE A 152 -0.77 6.78 8.78
C ILE A 152 0.75 6.61 8.70
N THR A 153 1.26 5.67 9.50
CA THR A 153 2.66 5.24 9.38
C THR A 153 2.78 4.25 8.24
N LEU A 154 3.81 4.40 7.43
CA LEU A 154 4.14 3.56 6.29
C LEU A 154 5.45 2.83 6.59
N ASN A 155 5.52 1.54 6.26
CA ASN A 155 6.79 0.84 6.21
C ASN A 155 7.40 1.08 4.83
N ARG A 156 8.69 1.40 4.77
CA ARG A 156 9.39 1.64 3.51
C ARG A 156 10.51 0.62 3.34
N GLN A 157 10.83 0.27 2.10
CA GLN A 157 11.93 -0.66 1.83
C GLN A 157 13.25 -0.15 2.38
N SER A 158 13.46 1.17 2.36
CA SER A 158 14.61 1.85 2.95
C SER A 158 14.78 1.67 4.47
N ASN A 159 13.82 1.08 5.19
CA ASN A 159 14.01 0.68 6.59
C ASN A 159 15.03 -0.47 6.70
N ASN A 160 15.23 -1.25 5.63
CA ASN A 160 16.33 -2.19 5.50
C ASN A 160 17.58 -1.44 4.99
N PRO A 161 18.71 -1.44 5.73
CA PRO A 161 19.93 -0.75 5.32
C PRO A 161 20.48 -1.15 3.94
N VAL A 162 20.21 -2.39 3.49
CA VAL A 162 20.63 -2.86 2.15
C VAL A 162 19.91 -2.10 1.04
N TYR A 163 18.71 -1.59 1.31
CA TYR A 163 17.85 -0.91 0.33
C TYR A 163 17.62 0.56 0.69
N SER A 164 18.55 1.20 1.39
CA SER A 164 18.38 2.57 1.92
C SER A 164 18.05 3.63 0.86
N LYS A 165 18.39 3.39 -0.41
CA LYS A 165 18.09 4.24 -1.57
C LYS A 165 16.62 4.20 -1.99
N PHE A 166 15.94 3.07 -1.80
CA PHE A 166 14.59 2.80 -2.33
C PHE A 166 13.53 3.16 -1.29
N ARG A 167 13.34 4.47 -1.11
CA ARG A 167 12.41 5.01 -0.10
C ARG A 167 10.96 5.01 -0.60
N GLU A 168 10.78 5.05 -1.91
CA GLU A 168 9.48 5.13 -2.56
C GLU A 168 8.68 3.82 -2.50
N ASN A 169 9.35 2.67 -2.39
CA ASN A 169 8.70 1.39 -2.11
C ASN A 169 8.19 1.35 -0.67
N LEU A 170 6.91 1.04 -0.51
CA LEU A 170 6.24 1.12 0.79
C LEU A 170 5.13 0.08 0.95
N HIS A 171 4.80 -0.27 2.19
CA HIS A 171 3.65 -1.11 2.51
C HIS A 171 2.98 -0.72 3.82
N TRP A 172 1.70 -1.09 3.96
CA TRP A 172 0.92 -0.98 5.19
C TRP A 172 -0.19 -2.03 5.20
N THR A 173 -0.85 -2.20 6.35
CA THR A 173 -1.99 -3.12 6.49
C THR A 173 -3.18 -2.35 7.03
N HIS A 174 -4.36 -2.61 6.46
CA HIS A 174 -5.62 -2.05 6.93
C HIS A 174 -6.74 -3.06 6.77
N GLY A 175 -7.52 -3.30 7.83
CA GLY A 175 -8.66 -4.24 7.80
C GLY A 175 -8.27 -5.64 7.30
N ASP A 176 -7.12 -6.15 7.74
CA ASP A 176 -6.51 -7.43 7.33
C ASP A 176 -6.20 -7.58 5.84
N VAL A 177 -6.18 -6.48 5.08
CA VAL A 177 -5.65 -6.43 3.71
C VAL A 177 -4.26 -5.81 3.72
N PHE A 178 -3.35 -6.44 3.00
CA PHE A 178 -1.99 -5.93 2.79
C PHE A 178 -1.94 -5.01 1.58
N PHE A 179 -1.30 -3.85 1.70
CA PHE A 179 -1.15 -2.87 0.63
C PHE A 179 0.34 -2.61 0.40
N THR A 180 0.79 -2.61 -0.86
CA THR A 180 2.17 -2.27 -1.22
C THR A 180 2.21 -1.41 -2.47
N GLY A 181 3.05 -0.38 -2.43
CA GLY A 181 3.45 0.41 -3.60
C GLY A 181 4.84 -0.04 -4.05
N ILE A 182 4.99 -0.28 -5.35
CA ILE A 182 6.23 -0.73 -5.98
C ILE A 182 6.55 0.24 -7.12
N HIS A 183 7.78 0.76 -7.13
CA HIS A 183 8.20 1.79 -8.07
C HIS A 183 8.49 1.22 -9.46
N VAL A 184 7.44 0.81 -10.17
CA VAL A 184 7.45 0.40 -11.57
C VAL A 184 6.68 1.45 -12.37
N VAL A 185 7.38 2.15 -13.26
CA VAL A 185 6.86 3.34 -13.97
C VAL A 185 6.81 3.14 -15.47
N GLY A 186 6.10 4.00 -16.19
CA GLY A 186 6.05 3.99 -17.64
C GLY A 186 7.42 4.26 -18.27
N SER A 187 7.44 4.59 -19.56
CA SER A 187 8.70 4.79 -20.30
C SER A 187 9.64 3.56 -20.25
N ASN A 188 9.10 2.36 -20.48
CA ASN A 188 9.81 1.07 -20.41
C ASN A 188 10.55 0.86 -19.08
N ASN A 189 9.97 1.33 -17.97
CA ASN A 189 10.57 1.28 -16.64
C ASN A 189 11.95 1.96 -16.57
N ASN A 190 12.21 2.96 -17.42
CA ASN A 190 13.50 3.65 -17.63
C ASN A 190 14.59 2.82 -18.33
N LEU A 191 14.28 1.64 -18.88
CA LEU A 191 15.25 0.81 -19.62
C LEU A 191 15.36 1.23 -21.10
N GLY A 192 16.59 1.30 -21.60
CA GLY A 192 16.93 1.34 -23.03
C GLY A 192 17.16 2.73 -23.62
N ARG A 193 17.14 3.80 -22.80
CA ARG A 193 17.36 5.17 -23.28
C ARG A 193 18.84 5.51 -23.42
N ASN A 194 19.63 5.21 -22.39
CA ASN A 194 21.08 5.40 -22.34
C ASN A 194 21.66 4.57 -21.18
N ALA A 195 22.99 4.44 -21.15
CA ALA A 195 23.69 3.60 -20.18
C ALA A 195 23.45 4.01 -18.71
N GLU A 196 23.25 5.30 -18.42
CA GLU A 196 22.99 5.77 -17.06
C GLU A 196 21.59 5.37 -16.58
N ASN A 197 20.58 5.50 -17.45
CA ASN A 197 19.23 5.03 -17.17
C ASN A 197 19.17 3.50 -17.04
N ASP A 198 19.95 2.77 -17.83
CA ASP A 198 20.02 1.30 -17.73
C ASP A 198 20.61 0.84 -16.39
N VAL A 199 21.60 1.56 -15.86
CA VAL A 199 22.18 1.30 -14.53
C VAL A 199 21.16 1.60 -13.42
N GLU A 200 20.46 2.72 -13.51
CA GLU A 200 19.38 3.06 -12.57
C GLU A 200 18.28 1.99 -12.57
N TYR A 201 17.82 1.61 -13.77
CA TYR A 201 16.81 0.58 -13.96
C TYR A 201 17.25 -0.73 -13.33
N ALA A 202 18.45 -1.22 -13.62
CA ALA A 202 18.92 -2.50 -13.11
C ALA A 202 18.93 -2.54 -11.58
N GLU A 203 19.48 -1.50 -10.95
CA GLU A 203 19.56 -1.40 -9.48
C GLU A 203 18.17 -1.32 -8.84
N ARG A 204 17.27 -0.48 -9.39
CA ARG A 204 15.90 -0.34 -8.88
C ARG A 204 15.05 -1.57 -9.12
N ASN A 205 15.17 -2.20 -10.29
CA ASN A 205 14.42 -3.40 -10.63
C ASN A 205 14.79 -4.54 -9.67
N ASP A 206 16.07 -4.75 -9.39
CA ASP A 206 16.51 -5.74 -8.40
C ASP A 206 15.88 -5.49 -7.01
N ALA A 207 15.86 -4.23 -6.56
CA ALA A 207 15.21 -3.85 -5.30
C ALA A 207 13.68 -4.06 -5.34
N ASN A 208 13.02 -3.71 -6.44
CA ASN A 208 11.58 -3.90 -6.62
C ASN A 208 11.19 -5.38 -6.60
N LEU A 209 11.98 -6.24 -7.24
CA LEU A 209 11.74 -7.68 -7.25
C LEU A 209 11.93 -8.30 -5.87
N ALA A 210 12.92 -7.84 -5.10
CA ALA A 210 13.08 -8.24 -3.71
C ALA A 210 11.88 -7.80 -2.85
N TRP A 211 11.42 -6.55 -3.03
CA TRP A 211 10.27 -6.00 -2.31
C TRP A 211 8.95 -6.70 -2.64
N LEU A 212 8.74 -7.06 -3.90
CA LEU A 212 7.57 -7.82 -4.35
C LEU A 212 7.51 -9.17 -3.63
N ARG A 213 8.61 -9.94 -3.66
CA ARG A 213 8.70 -11.26 -2.99
C ARG A 213 8.50 -11.13 -1.49
N GLU A 214 9.16 -10.16 -0.85
CA GLU A 214 9.00 -9.89 0.58
C GLU A 214 7.54 -9.54 0.94
N SER A 215 6.89 -8.72 0.12
CA SER A 215 5.48 -8.34 0.30
C SER A 215 4.56 -9.56 0.32
N PHE A 216 4.73 -10.51 -0.61
CA PHE A 216 3.95 -11.75 -0.64
C PHE A 216 4.26 -12.65 0.56
N VAL A 217 5.53 -12.74 0.98
CA VAL A 217 5.91 -13.47 2.20
C VAL A 217 5.20 -12.90 3.44
N ILE A 218 5.18 -11.56 3.59
CA ILE A 218 4.51 -10.90 4.71
C ILE A 218 3.00 -11.19 4.66
N ALA A 219 2.36 -11.02 3.49
CA ALA A 219 0.93 -11.26 3.34
C ALA A 219 0.53 -12.71 3.65
N LYS A 220 1.34 -13.69 3.24
CA LYS A 220 1.17 -15.11 3.57
C LYS A 220 1.33 -15.36 5.07
N ASN A 221 2.40 -14.86 5.68
CA ASN A 221 2.69 -15.09 7.10
C ASN A 221 1.64 -14.48 8.04
N ASN A 222 1.02 -13.37 7.63
CA ASN A 222 -0.03 -12.71 8.38
C ASN A 222 -1.44 -13.25 8.08
N ASP A 223 -1.58 -14.22 7.16
CA ASP A 223 -2.86 -14.72 6.63
C ASP A 223 -3.81 -13.57 6.23
N ASN A 224 -3.28 -12.58 5.52
CA ASN A 224 -4.08 -11.46 5.06
C ASN A 224 -5.24 -11.93 4.16
N LEU A 225 -6.38 -11.24 4.24
CA LEU A 225 -7.57 -11.58 3.45
C LEU A 225 -7.33 -11.44 1.95
N GLY A 226 -6.43 -10.54 1.57
CA GLY A 226 -6.02 -10.26 0.21
C GLY A 226 -4.92 -9.21 0.18
N MET A 227 -4.48 -8.85 -1.03
CA MET A 227 -3.41 -7.88 -1.25
C MET A 227 -3.81 -6.85 -2.31
N VAL A 228 -3.39 -5.62 -2.13
CA VAL A 228 -3.38 -4.57 -3.16
C VAL A 228 -1.93 -4.22 -3.49
N ILE A 229 -1.58 -4.33 -4.76
CA ILE A 229 -0.28 -3.90 -5.31
C ILE A 229 -0.54 -2.65 -6.13
N VAL A 230 0.26 -1.61 -5.94
CA VAL A 230 0.15 -0.36 -6.70
C VAL A 230 1.47 -0.16 -7.46
N ILE A 231 1.36 0.01 -8.77
CA ILE A 231 2.44 0.45 -9.67
C ILE A 231 1.91 1.60 -10.51
N HIS A 232 2.76 2.34 -11.22
CA HIS A 232 2.27 3.34 -12.15
C HIS A 232 2.06 2.76 -13.56
N ALA A 233 3.07 2.07 -14.08
CA ALA A 233 3.15 1.64 -15.48
C ALA A 233 1.95 0.77 -15.93
N ASN A 234 1.71 0.75 -17.25
CA ASN A 234 1.05 -0.37 -17.94
C ASN A 234 2.11 -1.30 -18.58
N PRO A 235 2.42 -2.47 -17.98
CA PRO A 235 3.43 -3.43 -18.48
C PRO A 235 3.05 -4.14 -19.79
N ASP A 236 3.01 -3.41 -20.91
CA ASP A 236 2.59 -3.90 -22.24
C ASP A 236 1.24 -4.64 -22.21
N ASP A 237 0.22 -4.03 -21.60
CA ASP A 237 -1.09 -4.64 -21.38
C ASP A 237 -1.02 -5.98 -20.63
N PHE A 238 0.03 -6.18 -19.82
CA PHE A 238 0.34 -7.43 -19.11
C PHE A 238 0.59 -8.63 -20.05
N ARG A 239 0.98 -8.35 -21.30
CA ARG A 239 1.24 -9.34 -22.36
C ARG A 239 2.72 -9.42 -22.75
N VAL A 240 3.62 -9.14 -21.80
CA VAL A 240 5.07 -9.27 -22.02
C VAL A 240 5.41 -10.71 -22.43
N ALA A 241 6.04 -10.86 -23.60
CA ALA A 241 6.45 -12.15 -24.11
C ALA A 241 7.65 -12.69 -23.32
N ALA A 242 7.72 -14.02 -23.15
CA ALA A 242 8.80 -14.66 -22.38
C ALA A 242 10.20 -14.43 -22.99
N ASN A 243 10.28 -14.13 -24.30
CA ASN A 243 11.51 -13.83 -25.04
C ASN A 243 11.66 -12.32 -25.36
N ALA A 244 10.91 -11.44 -24.69
CA ALA A 244 11.01 -10.00 -24.90
C ALA A 244 12.35 -9.47 -24.34
N GLU A 245 13.39 -9.52 -25.16
CA GLU A 245 14.68 -8.89 -24.87
C GLU A 245 14.49 -7.36 -24.79
N ASN A 246 15.16 -6.70 -23.84
CA ASN A 246 15.08 -5.25 -23.58
C ASN A 246 13.71 -4.72 -23.15
N ASN A 247 12.86 -5.58 -22.58
CA ASN A 247 11.59 -5.18 -21.98
C ASN A 247 11.76 -4.92 -20.48
N GLY A 248 11.60 -3.67 -20.05
CA GLY A 248 11.83 -3.24 -18.67
C GLY A 248 10.85 -3.80 -17.65
N PHE A 249 9.78 -4.45 -18.10
CA PHE A 249 8.72 -5.01 -17.25
C PHE A 249 8.77 -6.53 -17.13
N LYS A 250 9.57 -7.20 -17.96
CA LYS A 250 9.57 -8.66 -18.06
C LYS A 250 9.81 -9.34 -16.72
N ASP A 251 10.88 -8.95 -16.01
CA ASP A 251 11.24 -9.60 -14.76
C ASP A 251 10.18 -9.38 -13.66
N PHE A 252 9.55 -8.20 -13.64
CA PHE A 252 8.46 -7.90 -12.73
C PHE A 252 7.23 -8.77 -13.02
N ILE A 253 6.81 -8.88 -14.28
CA ILE A 253 5.69 -9.73 -14.67
C ILE A 253 5.96 -11.21 -14.40
N ASP A 254 7.18 -11.69 -14.66
CA ASP A 254 7.56 -13.08 -14.39
C ASP A 254 7.55 -13.37 -12.89
N ALA A 255 8.13 -12.48 -12.06
CA ALA A 255 8.10 -12.63 -10.61
C ALA A 255 6.67 -12.55 -10.05
N LEU A 256 5.85 -11.62 -10.55
CA LEU A 256 4.46 -11.48 -10.14
C LEU A 256 3.65 -12.75 -10.44
N LYS A 257 3.81 -13.35 -11.63
CA LYS A 257 3.15 -14.62 -11.97
C LYS A 257 3.52 -15.75 -11.00
N VAL A 258 4.81 -15.87 -10.66
CA VAL A 258 5.29 -16.88 -9.70
C VAL A 258 4.64 -16.69 -8.34
N GLU A 259 4.61 -15.47 -7.80
CA GLU A 259 4.01 -15.20 -6.49
C GLU A 259 2.49 -15.41 -6.49
N LEU A 260 1.80 -15.05 -7.58
CA LEU A 260 0.36 -15.24 -7.71
C LEU A 260 -0.05 -16.72 -7.76
N GLU A 261 0.79 -17.60 -8.31
CA GLU A 261 0.55 -19.05 -8.31
C GLU A 261 0.67 -19.67 -6.91
N ASP A 262 1.45 -19.06 -6.01
CA ASP A 262 1.64 -19.50 -4.62
C ASP A 262 0.69 -18.80 -3.61
N TYR A 263 -0.01 -17.73 -4.04
CA TYR A 263 -0.85 -16.93 -3.16
C TYR A 263 -2.35 -17.09 -3.45
N ASN A 264 -3.03 -17.99 -2.72
CA ASN A 264 -4.43 -18.36 -3.01
C ASN A 264 -5.51 -17.34 -2.61
N LYS A 265 -5.15 -16.12 -2.19
CA LYS A 265 -6.10 -15.06 -1.80
C LYS A 265 -6.23 -14.00 -2.90
N PRO A 266 -7.30 -13.18 -2.92
CA PRO A 266 -7.47 -12.11 -3.91
C PRO A 266 -6.29 -11.12 -3.94
N VAL A 267 -5.81 -10.79 -5.14
CA VAL A 267 -4.82 -9.75 -5.41
C VAL A 267 -5.39 -8.77 -6.41
N MET A 268 -5.47 -7.51 -6.01
CA MET A 268 -5.79 -6.40 -6.90
C MET A 268 -4.50 -5.64 -7.24
N LEU A 269 -4.18 -5.49 -8.52
CA LEU A 269 -3.11 -4.60 -8.96
C LEU A 269 -3.72 -3.33 -9.54
N VAL A 270 -3.37 -2.20 -8.95
CA VAL A 270 -3.79 -0.85 -9.33
C VAL A 270 -2.66 -0.21 -10.14
N HIS A 271 -3.01 0.43 -11.26
CA HIS A 271 -2.07 1.22 -12.05
C HIS A 271 -2.76 2.30 -12.89
N GLY A 272 -1.95 3.12 -13.56
CA GLY A 272 -2.38 4.19 -14.46
C GLY A 272 -1.68 4.10 -15.82
N ASP A 273 -1.03 5.19 -16.23
CA ASP A 273 -0.19 5.37 -17.43
C ASP A 273 -0.96 5.40 -18.78
N SER A 274 -1.92 4.50 -18.99
CA SER A 274 -2.64 4.39 -20.27
C SER A 274 -3.93 5.23 -20.36
N HIS A 275 -4.31 5.88 -19.26
CA HIS A 275 -5.44 6.81 -19.11
C HIS A 275 -6.80 6.23 -19.52
N TYR A 276 -6.95 4.92 -19.36
CA TYR A 276 -8.15 4.19 -19.74
C TYR A 276 -8.65 3.35 -18.57
N PHE A 277 -9.74 3.79 -17.93
CA PHE A 277 -10.36 3.02 -16.87
C PHE A 277 -10.77 1.62 -17.36
N ARG A 278 -10.24 0.58 -16.70
CA ARG A 278 -10.60 -0.81 -16.95
C ARG A 278 -10.39 -1.69 -15.72
N ILE A 279 -11.19 -2.76 -15.67
CA ILE A 279 -11.07 -3.81 -14.67
C ILE A 279 -11.16 -5.15 -15.39
N ASP A 280 -10.10 -5.94 -15.32
CA ASP A 280 -10.02 -7.24 -15.99
C ASP A 280 -9.00 -8.19 -15.33
N LYS A 281 -8.77 -9.35 -15.95
CA LYS A 281 -7.83 -10.38 -15.50
C LYS A 281 -6.85 -10.71 -16.64
N PRO A 282 -5.86 -9.85 -16.91
CA PRO A 282 -5.06 -9.93 -18.13
C PRO A 282 -3.91 -10.96 -18.03
N LEU A 283 -3.56 -11.40 -16.82
CA LEU A 283 -2.44 -12.30 -16.60
C LEU A 283 -2.83 -13.77 -16.80
N ASN A 284 -2.04 -14.43 -17.66
CA ASN A 284 -2.05 -15.88 -17.83
C ASN A 284 -0.83 -16.51 -17.15
N ASN A 285 -1.03 -17.71 -16.61
CA ASN A 285 0.03 -18.57 -16.12
C ASN A 285 0.87 -19.18 -17.27
N SER A 286 1.88 -19.96 -16.93
CA SER A 286 2.76 -20.65 -17.89
C SER A 286 2.03 -21.61 -18.83
N LEU A 287 0.83 -22.08 -18.47
CA LEU A 287 -0.04 -22.94 -19.29
C LEU A 287 -1.04 -22.15 -20.16
N GLY A 288 -0.94 -20.83 -20.19
CA GLY A 288 -1.84 -19.96 -20.94
C GLY A 288 -3.24 -19.82 -20.33
N ARG A 289 -3.43 -20.18 -19.05
CA ARG A 289 -4.70 -20.04 -18.34
C ARG A 289 -4.71 -18.77 -17.50
N ILE A 290 -5.84 -18.08 -17.44
CA ILE A 290 -6.03 -16.90 -16.59
C ILE A 290 -5.71 -17.23 -15.14
N ILE A 291 -4.97 -16.35 -14.48
CA ILE A 291 -4.68 -16.41 -13.04
C ILE A 291 -5.90 -15.86 -12.28
N PRO A 292 -6.70 -16.70 -11.60
CA PRO A 292 -8.06 -16.33 -11.20
C PRO A 292 -8.10 -15.36 -10.01
N ASN A 293 -7.11 -15.42 -9.12
CA ASN A 293 -6.95 -14.56 -7.95
C ASN A 293 -6.43 -13.15 -8.28
N PHE A 294 -5.96 -12.90 -9.50
CA PHE A 294 -5.44 -11.60 -9.93
C PHE A 294 -6.51 -10.78 -10.63
N THR A 295 -6.68 -9.52 -10.24
CA THR A 295 -7.51 -8.52 -10.94
C THR A 295 -6.69 -7.26 -11.16
N ARG A 296 -6.63 -6.78 -12.40
CA ARG A 296 -6.10 -5.46 -12.74
C ARG A 296 -7.20 -4.42 -12.58
N VAL A 297 -6.83 -3.26 -12.03
CA VAL A 297 -7.65 -2.05 -12.00
C VAL A 297 -6.79 -0.92 -12.52
N GLU A 298 -7.14 -0.39 -13.69
CA GLU A 298 -6.56 0.87 -14.16
C GLU A 298 -7.43 2.03 -13.68
N THR A 299 -6.84 3.07 -13.10
CA THR A 299 -7.59 4.26 -12.67
C THR A 299 -8.10 5.07 -13.86
N PHE A 300 -8.90 6.09 -13.57
CA PHE A 300 -9.03 7.19 -14.52
C PHE A 300 -7.68 7.88 -14.71
N GLY A 301 -7.58 8.60 -15.82
CA GLY A 301 -6.45 9.47 -16.14
C GLY A 301 -6.88 10.50 -17.18
N SER A 302 -5.96 11.39 -17.55
CA SER A 302 -6.25 12.47 -18.49
C SER A 302 -6.92 11.99 -19.79
N PRO A 303 -8.02 12.62 -20.28
CA PRO A 303 -8.56 13.91 -19.85
C PRO A 303 -9.55 13.83 -18.66
N ASN A 304 -9.87 12.63 -18.15
CA ASN A 304 -10.97 12.41 -17.22
C ASN A 304 -10.53 12.56 -15.76
N VAL A 305 -11.06 13.57 -15.06
CA VAL A 305 -10.77 13.80 -13.64
C VAL A 305 -11.89 13.21 -12.80
N HIS A 306 -11.78 11.93 -12.50
CA HIS A 306 -12.72 11.16 -11.68
C HIS A 306 -11.93 10.25 -10.74
N TRP A 307 -12.60 9.56 -9.83
CA TRP A 307 -11.93 8.66 -8.89
C TRP A 307 -12.68 7.33 -8.76
N LEU A 308 -11.99 6.30 -8.25
CA LEU A 308 -12.60 5.01 -7.98
C LEU A 308 -12.75 4.80 -6.48
N ARG A 309 -13.96 4.42 -6.04
CA ARG A 309 -14.18 3.89 -4.70
C ARG A 309 -13.95 2.38 -4.71
N VAL A 310 -12.97 1.93 -3.94
CA VAL A 310 -12.79 0.51 -3.65
C VAL A 310 -13.38 0.20 -2.28
N THR A 311 -14.36 -0.67 -2.25
CA THR A 311 -14.87 -1.30 -1.03
C THR A 311 -14.12 -2.61 -0.80
N VAL A 312 -13.60 -2.79 0.41
CA VAL A 312 -13.16 -4.09 0.92
C VAL A 312 -14.29 -4.65 1.79
N ASP A 313 -14.93 -5.73 1.35
CA ASP A 313 -15.93 -6.45 2.16
C ASP A 313 -15.45 -7.90 2.42
N PRO A 314 -14.99 -8.21 3.65
CA PRO A 314 -14.59 -9.56 4.05
C PRO A 314 -15.67 -10.64 3.90
N ARG A 315 -16.93 -10.25 3.70
CA ARG A 315 -18.06 -11.17 3.45
C ARG A 315 -18.29 -11.42 1.95
N ASN A 316 -17.68 -10.62 1.07
CA ASN A 316 -17.73 -10.83 -0.37
C ASN A 316 -16.60 -11.81 -0.77
N PRO A 317 -16.90 -12.90 -1.49
CA PRO A 317 -15.88 -13.85 -1.93
C PRO A 317 -14.81 -13.24 -2.87
N ASN A 318 -15.10 -12.13 -3.54
CA ASN A 318 -14.15 -11.39 -4.37
C ASN A 318 -13.28 -10.40 -3.56
N LEU A 319 -13.64 -10.13 -2.30
CA LEU A 319 -13.07 -9.16 -1.36
C LEU A 319 -13.16 -7.69 -1.79
N PHE A 320 -12.77 -7.38 -3.03
CA PHE A 320 -12.71 -6.03 -3.58
C PHE A 320 -13.90 -5.75 -4.50
N GLU A 321 -14.60 -4.64 -4.26
CA GLU A 321 -15.62 -4.08 -5.15
C GLU A 321 -15.18 -2.68 -5.58
N VAL A 322 -15.11 -2.44 -6.88
CA VAL A 322 -14.64 -1.16 -7.44
C VAL A 322 -15.80 -0.44 -8.11
N ASN A 323 -16.05 0.80 -7.71
CA ASN A 323 -17.11 1.64 -8.25
C ASN A 323 -16.52 2.95 -8.78
N GLN A 324 -17.03 3.41 -9.91
CA GLN A 324 -16.67 4.71 -10.48
C GLN A 324 -17.41 5.81 -9.72
N GLU A 325 -16.70 6.87 -9.34
CA GLU A 325 -17.25 8.07 -8.73
C GLU A 325 -17.01 9.23 -9.70
N ILE A 326 -18.06 9.60 -10.43
CA ILE A 326 -18.02 10.57 -11.51
C ILE A 326 -18.32 11.95 -10.94
N LEU A 327 -17.44 12.91 -11.19
CA LEU A 327 -17.64 14.31 -10.80
C LEU A 327 -18.60 15.00 -11.78
N GLU A 328 -19.56 15.75 -11.24
CA GLU A 328 -20.53 16.56 -12.00
C GLU A 328 -20.01 17.96 -12.39
#